data_AF-A0A8J7HSC9-F1
#
_entry.id   AF-A0A8J7HSC9-F1
#
_cell.length_a   1.000
_cell.length_b   1.000
_cell.length_c   1.000
_cell.angle_alpha   90.00
_cell.angle_beta   90.00
_cell.angle_gamma   90.00
#
_symmetry.space_group_name_H-M   'P 1'
#
loop_
_entity.id
_entity.type
_entity.pdbx_description
1 polymer ?
#
loop_
_entity_poly.entity_id
_entity_poly.type
_entity_poly.pdbx_seq_one_letter_code
_entity_poly.pdbx_strand_id
1 'polypeptide(L)'
;MSTPNHPNLTTAEAKKILNKFNCLDIAPILKSSEKALTRRALVLMASLSDYQILGICADTAEEGILAMKTYSHAFGYEAPSNLPTVEGPVYIKLNGKNGLCYLDSYSGHHRGVLVSCQSYNEGGINELYGHLPLDLFV
;
A
#
# COMPACT_ATOMS: atom_id res chain seq x y z
N MET A 1 12.94 10.48 31.08
CA MET A 1 11.51 10.47 30.72
C MET A 1 11.19 9.13 30.11
N SER A 2 10.45 8.29 30.84
CA SER A 2 10.12 6.93 30.42
C SER A 2 9.09 6.99 29.31
N THR A 3 9.46 6.56 28.10
CA THR A 3 8.54 6.40 26.98
C THR A 3 7.46 5.38 27.37
N PRO A 4 6.16 5.67 27.12
CA PRO A 4 5.10 4.72 27.42
C PRO A 4 5.29 3.49 26.53
N ASN A 5 5.43 2.34 27.18
CA ASN A 5 5.63 1.03 26.58
C ASN A 5 4.36 0.65 25.78
N HIS A 6 4.24 1.15 24.55
CA HIS A 6 3.24 0.64 23.61
C HIS A 6 3.67 -0.78 23.24
N PRO A 7 2.81 -1.80 23.37
CA PRO A 7 3.17 -3.13 22.90
C PRO A 7 3.54 -3.02 21.42
N ASN A 8 4.79 -3.38 21.12
CA ASN A 8 5.29 -3.44 19.76
C ASN A 8 4.43 -4.47 19.01
N LEU A 9 3.84 -4.03 17.88
CA LEU A 9 3.03 -4.90 17.04
C LEU A 9 3.90 -6.04 16.52
N THR A 10 3.50 -7.28 16.74
CA THR A 10 4.24 -8.45 16.24
C THR A 10 3.96 -8.69 14.76
N THR A 11 4.85 -9.40 14.07
CA THR A 11 4.64 -9.81 12.67
C THR A 11 3.35 -10.64 12.50
N ALA A 12 3.04 -11.52 13.46
CA ALA A 12 1.82 -12.33 13.42
C ALA A 12 0.55 -11.47 13.54
N GLU A 13 0.55 -10.47 14.43
CA GLU A 13 -0.57 -9.53 14.56
C GLU A 13 -0.71 -8.63 13.33
N ALA A 14 0.40 -8.14 12.78
CA ALA A 14 0.41 -7.36 11.56
C ALA A 14 -0.18 -8.15 10.38
N LYS A 15 0.25 -9.40 10.18
CA LYS A 15 -0.35 -10.30 9.18
C LYS A 15 -1.85 -10.49 9.43
N LYS A 16 -2.26 -10.74 10.68
CA LYS A 16 -3.68 -10.90 11.03
C LYS A 16 -4.51 -9.66 10.69
N ILE A 17 -3.95 -8.45 10.86
CA ILE A 17 -4.62 -7.19 10.50
C ILE A 17 -4.74 -7.08 8.98
N LEU A 18 -3.65 -7.29 8.24
CA LEU A 18 -3.61 -7.10 6.79
C LEU A 18 -4.38 -8.16 6.02
N ASN A 19 -4.43 -9.40 6.53
CA ASN A 19 -5.17 -10.49 5.90
C ASN A 19 -6.69 -10.25 5.89
N LYS A 20 -7.21 -9.31 6.68
CA LYS A 20 -8.62 -8.89 6.59
C LYS A 20 -8.97 -8.23 5.26
N PHE A 21 -7.96 -7.73 4.55
CA PHE A 21 -8.14 -7.07 3.26
C PHE A 21 -7.95 -8.02 2.08
N ASN A 22 -7.46 -9.24 2.30
CA ASN A 22 -7.20 -10.18 1.21
C ASN A 22 -8.51 -10.53 0.48
N CYS A 23 -8.43 -10.58 -0.84
CA CYS A 23 -9.55 -10.87 -1.74
C CYS A 23 -10.70 -9.85 -1.67
N LEU A 24 -10.48 -8.66 -1.08
CA LEU A 24 -11.42 -7.56 -1.21
C LEU A 24 -11.20 -6.86 -2.55
N ASP A 25 -12.25 -6.83 -3.37
CA ASP A 25 -12.23 -6.14 -4.66
C ASP A 25 -12.17 -4.62 -4.48
N ILE A 26 -12.92 -4.12 -3.50
CA ILE A 26 -13.00 -2.69 -3.17
C ILE A 26 -12.59 -2.52 -1.71
N ALA A 27 -11.59 -1.66 -1.48
CA ALA A 27 -11.11 -1.36 -0.15
C ALA A 27 -12.22 -0.72 0.71
N PRO A 28 -12.36 -1.12 1.99
CA PRO A 28 -13.37 -0.56 2.86
C PRO A 28 -12.98 0.84 3.34
N ILE A 29 -13.97 1.65 3.70
CA ILE A 29 -13.74 2.90 4.43
C ILE A 29 -13.40 2.56 5.88
N LEU A 30 -12.23 2.99 6.34
CA LEU A 30 -11.74 2.74 7.70
C LEU A 30 -11.91 3.97 8.59
N LYS A 31 -12.22 3.74 9.87
CA LYS A 31 -12.16 4.80 10.90
C LYS A 31 -10.70 5.18 11.18
N SER A 32 -10.48 6.37 11.73
CA SER A 32 -9.12 6.88 12.00
C SER A 32 -8.26 5.95 12.86
N SER A 33 -8.85 5.31 13.87
CA SER A 33 -8.15 4.33 14.72
C SER A 33 -7.78 3.05 13.96
N GLU A 34 -8.64 2.60 13.06
CA GLU A 34 -8.38 1.44 12.19
C GLU A 34 -7.30 1.75 11.17
N LYS A 35 -7.33 2.94 10.54
CA LYS A 35 -6.25 3.41 9.67
C LYS A 35 -4.91 3.43 10.40
N ALA A 36 -4.86 3.95 11.62
CA ALA A 36 -3.62 4.00 12.41
C ALA A 36 -3.04 2.60 12.66
N LEU A 37 -3.89 1.63 12.99
CA LEU A 37 -3.47 0.24 13.20
C LEU A 37 -3.01 -0.42 11.89
N THR A 38 -3.76 -0.25 10.80
CA THR A 38 -3.43 -0.79 9.48
C THR A 38 -2.12 -0.20 8.94
N ARG A 39 -1.89 1.11 9.11
CA ARG A 39 -0.61 1.76 8.76
C ARG A 39 0.57 1.13 9.49
N ARG A 40 0.46 0.96 10.81
CA ARG A 40 1.51 0.33 11.62
C ARG A 40 1.81 -1.10 11.17
N ALA A 41 0.76 -1.88 10.89
CA ALA A 41 0.91 -3.25 10.37
C ALA A 41 1.61 -3.26 9.01
N LEU A 42 1.17 -2.40 8.09
CA LEU A 42 1.72 -2.36 6.74
C LEU A 42 3.17 -1.89 6.70
N VAL A 43 3.52 -0.83 7.44
CA VAL A 43 4.90 -0.33 7.53
C VAL A 43 5.82 -1.38 8.16
N LEU A 44 5.35 -2.11 9.18
CA LEU A 44 6.11 -3.23 9.74
C LEU A 44 6.38 -4.29 8.67
N MET A 45 5.35 -4.78 7.97
CA MET A 45 5.54 -5.80 6.94
C MET A 45 6.42 -5.33 5.79
N ALA A 46 6.30 -4.07 5.37
CA ALA A 46 7.16 -3.46 4.36
C ALA A 46 8.62 -3.42 4.82
N SER A 47 8.90 -3.01 6.06
CA SER A 47 10.26 -2.97 6.64
C SER A 47 10.93 -4.35 6.78
N LEU A 48 10.13 -5.42 6.79
CA LEU A 48 10.58 -6.81 6.85
C LEU A 48 10.73 -7.45 5.45
N SER A 49 10.55 -6.66 4.39
CA SER A 49 10.72 -7.06 3.00
C SER A 49 11.79 -6.22 2.32
N ASP A 50 12.40 -6.73 1.25
CA ASP A 50 13.47 -6.03 0.55
C ASP A 50 12.92 -4.91 -0.36
N TYR A 51 11.71 -5.10 -0.90
CA TYR A 51 11.03 -4.09 -1.68
C TYR A 51 9.52 -4.32 -1.74
N GLN A 52 8.80 -3.29 -2.17
CA GLN A 52 7.37 -3.37 -2.44
C GLN A 52 7.03 -3.06 -3.90
N ILE A 53 5.99 -3.71 -4.42
CA ILE A 53 5.34 -3.33 -5.68
C ILE A 53 3.92 -2.92 -5.36
N LEU A 54 3.53 -1.73 -5.81
CA LEU A 54 2.20 -1.18 -5.64
C LEU A 54 1.38 -1.37 -6.92
N GLY A 55 0.14 -1.79 -6.76
CA GLY A 55 -0.89 -1.72 -7.80
C GLY A 55 -2.08 -0.94 -7.25
N ILE A 56 -2.43 0.17 -7.88
CA ILE A 56 -3.40 1.13 -7.34
C ILE A 56 -4.53 1.27 -8.35
N CYS A 57 -5.75 0.95 -7.94
CA CYS A 57 -6.95 1.16 -8.75
C CYS A 57 -7.78 2.30 -8.15
N ALA A 58 -8.05 3.35 -8.92
CA ALA A 58 -8.77 4.54 -8.44
C ALA A 58 -9.76 5.06 -9.48
N ASP A 59 -10.74 5.87 -9.05
CA ASP A 59 -11.74 6.45 -9.96
C ASP A 59 -11.18 7.63 -10.77
N THR A 60 -10.12 8.28 -10.29
CA THR A 60 -9.44 9.37 -10.99
C THR A 60 -7.92 9.27 -10.89
N ALA A 61 -7.22 9.92 -11.82
CA ALA A 61 -5.77 10.06 -11.80
C ALA A 61 -5.28 10.76 -10.51
N GLU A 62 -6.01 11.77 -10.04
CA GLU A 62 -5.68 12.54 -8.85
C GLU A 62 -5.69 11.65 -7.59
N GLU A 63 -6.74 10.85 -7.41
CA GLU A 63 -6.85 9.92 -6.29
C GLU A 63 -5.74 8.86 -6.31
N GLY A 64 -5.50 8.27 -7.49
CA GLY A 64 -4.45 7.27 -7.67
C GLY A 64 -3.06 7.83 -7.40
N ILE A 65 -2.76 9.04 -7.90
CA ILE A 65 -1.46 9.69 -7.70
C ILE A 65 -1.27 10.09 -6.24
N LEU A 66 -2.32 10.57 -5.55
CA LEU A 66 -2.26 10.87 -4.13
C LEU A 66 -1.96 9.61 -3.31
N ALA A 67 -2.65 8.50 -3.59
CA ALA A 67 -2.39 7.21 -2.97
C ALA A 67 -0.94 6.75 -3.24
N MET A 68 -0.48 6.82 -4.50
CA MET A 68 0.89 6.46 -4.87
C MET A 68 1.92 7.24 -4.04
N LYS A 69 1.78 8.57 -3.98
CA LYS A 69 2.72 9.45 -3.26
C LYS A 69 2.73 9.19 -1.76
N THR A 70 1.56 9.04 -1.15
CA THR A 70 1.46 8.84 0.30
C THR A 70 1.93 7.45 0.74
N TYR A 71 1.60 6.40 -0.02
CA TYR A 71 2.09 5.05 0.22
C TYR A 71 3.61 4.92 0.01
N SER A 72 4.12 5.40 -1.13
CA SER A 72 5.55 5.35 -1.43
C SER A 72 6.38 6.10 -0.37
N HIS A 73 5.95 7.29 0.03
CA HIS A 73 6.58 8.04 1.11
C HIS A 73 6.60 7.27 2.44
N ALA A 74 5.51 6.58 2.80
CA ALA A 74 5.45 5.76 4.01
C ALA A 74 6.43 4.56 3.98
N PHE A 75 6.83 4.12 2.79
CA PHE A 75 7.83 3.05 2.60
C PHE A 75 9.25 3.58 2.33
N GLY A 76 9.45 4.90 2.32
CA GLY A 76 10.76 5.51 2.05
C GLY A 76 11.14 5.56 0.57
N TYR A 77 10.18 5.43 -0.34
CA TYR A 77 10.40 5.62 -1.77
C TYR A 77 10.07 7.04 -2.23
N GLU A 78 10.81 7.51 -3.22
CA GLU A 78 10.48 8.72 -3.96
C GLU A 78 9.57 8.36 -5.15
N ALA A 79 8.35 8.88 -5.16
CA ALA A 79 7.43 8.70 -6.28
C ALA A 79 7.73 9.71 -7.41
N PRO A 80 7.53 9.32 -8.68
CA PRO A 80 7.62 10.25 -9.79
C PRO A 80 6.53 11.32 -9.69
N SER A 81 6.86 12.53 -10.12
CA SER A 81 5.99 13.71 -10.00
C SER A 81 5.17 14.00 -11.26
N ASN A 82 5.48 13.36 -12.39
CA ASN A 82 5.03 13.76 -13.73
C ASN A 82 4.49 12.59 -14.58
N LEU A 83 3.71 11.68 -13.97
CA LEU A 83 3.00 10.65 -14.74
C LEU A 83 1.97 11.29 -15.69
N PRO A 84 1.87 10.83 -16.95
CA PRO A 84 0.81 11.27 -17.85
C PRO A 84 -0.55 10.84 -17.27
N THR A 85 -1.50 11.76 -17.24
CA THR A 85 -2.84 11.53 -16.71
C THR A 85 -3.84 11.27 -17.83
N VAL A 86 -4.85 10.47 -17.55
CA VAL A 86 -5.99 10.21 -18.44
C VAL A 86 -7.29 10.48 -17.69
N GLU A 87 -8.37 10.76 -18.43
CA GLU A 87 -9.70 10.88 -17.83
C GLU A 87 -10.27 9.50 -17.45
N GLY A 88 -11.06 9.49 -16.37
CA GLY A 88 -11.72 8.29 -15.87
C GLY A 88 -10.86 7.43 -14.93
N PRO A 89 -11.30 6.20 -14.63
CA PRO A 89 -10.62 5.33 -13.69
C PRO A 89 -9.23 4.90 -14.19
N VAL A 90 -8.31 4.76 -13.25
CA VAL A 90 -6.89 4.51 -13.54
C VAL A 90 -6.34 3.31 -12.78
N TYR A 91 -5.29 2.72 -13.35
CA TYR A 91 -4.42 1.77 -12.69
C TYR A 91 -3.00 2.33 -12.67
N ILE A 92 -2.41 2.45 -11.49
CA ILE A 92 -1.02 2.89 -11.33
C ILE A 92 -0.20 1.73 -10.79
N LYS A 93 0.94 1.48 -11.43
CA LYS A 93 1.97 0.56 -10.93
C LYS A 93 3.19 1.34 -10.48
N LEU A 94 3.74 0.97 -9.33
CA LEU A 94 5.03 1.44 -8.85
C LEU A 94 5.84 0.24 -8.37
N ASN A 95 7.00 0.00 -8.98
CA ASN A 95 7.86 -1.12 -8.65
C ASN A 95 9.10 -0.64 -7.89
N GLY A 96 9.13 -0.83 -6.57
CA GLY A 96 10.25 -0.44 -5.72
C GLY A 96 11.55 -1.18 -5.99
N LYS A 97 11.54 -2.29 -6.75
CA LYS A 97 12.75 -3.04 -7.12
C LYS A 97 13.56 -2.35 -8.22
N ASN A 98 12.88 -1.86 -9.26
CA ASN A 98 13.52 -1.40 -10.49
C ASN A 98 13.08 0.00 -10.92
N GLY A 99 12.23 0.67 -10.13
CA GLY A 99 11.74 2.02 -10.41
C GLY A 99 10.70 2.10 -11.51
N LEU A 100 10.25 0.99 -12.10
CA LEU A 100 9.18 1.02 -13.11
C LEU A 100 7.93 1.64 -12.50
N CYS A 101 7.46 2.72 -13.11
CA CYS A 101 6.22 3.38 -12.72
C CYS A 101 5.45 3.86 -13.94
N TYR A 102 4.15 3.58 -13.97
CA TYR A 102 3.26 4.00 -15.04
C TYR A 102 1.81 4.13 -14.54
N LEU A 103 1.01 4.86 -15.30
CA LEU A 103 -0.42 5.05 -15.11
C LEU A 103 -1.11 4.67 -16.43
N ASP A 104 -2.10 3.78 -16.35
CA ASP A 104 -2.94 3.38 -17.48
C ASP A 104 -4.42 3.63 -17.18
N SER A 105 -5.24 3.77 -18.22
CA SER A 105 -6.70 3.72 -18.10
C SER A 105 -7.14 2.36 -17.58
N TYR A 106 -8.10 2.31 -16.66
CA TYR A 106 -8.52 1.09 -16.00
C TYR A 106 -10.03 0.84 -16.18
N SER A 107 -10.37 -0.28 -16.81
CA SER A 107 -11.76 -0.69 -17.03
C SER A 107 -12.27 -1.70 -15.99
N GLY A 108 -11.45 -2.07 -15.00
CA GLY A 108 -11.83 -3.03 -13.98
C GLY A 108 -12.61 -2.40 -12.82
N HIS A 109 -13.17 -3.26 -11.96
CA HIS A 109 -14.02 -2.83 -10.85
C HIS A 109 -13.29 -2.70 -9.51
N HIS A 110 -12.00 -3.06 -9.43
CA HIS A 110 -11.28 -2.99 -8.15
C HIS A 110 -11.02 -1.54 -7.74
N ARG A 111 -10.96 -1.27 -6.43
CA ARG A 111 -10.59 0.06 -5.90
C ARG A 111 -9.73 -0.09 -4.65
N GLY A 112 -8.63 0.65 -4.60
CA GLY A 112 -7.66 0.59 -3.50
C GLY A 112 -6.27 0.19 -3.97
N VAL A 113 -5.43 -0.14 -3.00
CA VAL A 113 -4.00 -0.41 -3.18
C VAL A 113 -3.69 -1.87 -2.84
N LEU A 114 -3.13 -2.58 -3.79
CA LEU A 114 -2.41 -3.82 -3.57
C LEU A 114 -0.94 -3.52 -3.26
N VAL A 115 -0.43 -4.11 -2.18
CA VAL A 115 0.97 -3.99 -1.77
C VAL A 115 1.59 -5.38 -1.79
N SER A 116 2.46 -5.63 -2.75
CA SER A 116 3.23 -6.85 -2.85
C SER A 116 4.58 -6.64 -2.15
N CYS A 117 4.75 -7.22 -0.97
CA CYS A 117 6.03 -7.24 -0.25
C CYS A 117 6.85 -8.43 -0.73
N GLN A 118 8.13 -8.20 -1.06
CA GLN A 118 9.00 -9.19 -1.68
C GLN A 118 10.36 -9.24 -0.98
N SER A 119 10.91 -10.44 -0.82
CA SER A 119 12.21 -10.70 -0.23
C SER A 119 13.01 -11.71 -1.05
N TYR A 120 14.32 -11.50 -1.18
CA TYR A 120 15.23 -12.40 -1.89
C TYR A 120 15.51 -13.69 -1.11
N ASN A 121 15.51 -13.61 0.22
CA ASN A 121 15.91 -14.71 1.09
C ASN A 121 14.72 -15.59 1.48
N GLU A 122 14.99 -16.89 1.62
CA GLU A 122 14.06 -17.85 2.20
C GLU A 122 13.72 -17.43 3.65
N GLY A 123 12.42 -17.34 3.96
CA GLY A 123 11.93 -16.85 5.25
C GLY A 123 11.65 -15.34 5.32
N GLY A 124 12.02 -14.56 4.30
CA GLY A 124 11.60 -13.16 4.17
C GLY A 124 10.12 -13.01 3.80
N ILE A 125 9.59 -11.78 3.88
CA ILE A 125 8.19 -11.52 3.54
C ILE A 125 8.01 -11.54 2.01
N ASN A 126 7.22 -12.49 1.53
CA ASN A 126 6.81 -12.66 0.13
C ASN A 126 5.28 -12.80 0.04
N GLU A 127 4.56 -11.71 0.36
CA GLU A 127 3.10 -11.70 0.51
C GLU A 127 2.47 -10.52 -0.24
N LEU A 128 1.20 -10.68 -0.62
CA LEU A 128 0.38 -9.64 -1.25
C LEU A 128 -0.76 -9.26 -0.30
N TYR A 129 -0.89 -7.97 -0.01
CA TYR A 129 -1.95 -7.44 0.85
C TYR A 129 -2.86 -6.49 0.07
N GLY A 130 -4.17 -6.60 0.31
CA GLY A 130 -5.16 -5.65 -0.18
C GLY A 130 -6.32 -6.26 -0.97
N HIS A 131 -7.23 -5.43 -1.50
CA HIS A 131 -7.07 -3.98 -1.64
C HIS A 131 -7.18 -3.18 -0.33
N LEU A 132 -6.19 -2.31 -0.08
CA LEU A 132 -6.13 -1.37 1.04
C LEU A 132 -6.69 0.00 0.64
N PRO A 133 -7.16 0.84 1.57
CA PRO A 133 -7.80 2.12 1.23
C PRO A 133 -6.85 3.11 0.52
N LEU A 134 -7.32 3.78 -0.54
CA LEU A 134 -6.53 4.81 -1.25
C LEU A 134 -6.02 5.92 -0.32
N ASP A 135 -6.79 6.22 0.72
CA ASP A 135 -6.55 7.30 1.69
C ASP A 135 -5.95 6.79 3.02
N LEU A 136 -5.30 5.62 3.01
CA LEU A 136 -4.73 5.01 4.21
C LEU A 136 -3.65 5.91 4.87
N PHE A 137 -2.87 6.63 4.07
CA PHE A 137 -1.77 7.50 4.50
C PHE A 137 -2.03 9.01 4.26
N VAL A 138 -3.30 9.39 4.06
CA VAL A 138 -3.74 10.79 4.02
C VAL A 138 -4.06 11.27 5.43
#